data_AF-A0A8H7E0G1-F1
#
_entry.id   AF-A0A8H7E0G1-F1
#
_cell.length_a   1.000
_cell.length_b   1.000
_cell.length_c   1.000
_cell.angle_alpha   90.00
_cell.angle_beta   90.00
_cell.angle_gamma   90.00
#
_symmetry.space_group_name_H-M   'P 1'
#
loop_
_entity.id
_entity.type
_entity.pdbx_description
1 polymer ?
#
loop_
_entity_poly.entity_id
_entity_poly.type
_entity_poly.pdbx_seq_one_letter_code
_entity_poly.pdbx_strand_id
1 'polypeptide(L)'
;MSAAVGAPLNAEPSPPQERADHNLPPKSYAEATANGSDGTTGGMVFQANGAASLNNVNGSTKVNEPKQNIDDGRVLYDKHISHNGEKLTSIKPDETYGDGRKHDTKPTTKAKGRTGNKEDADNGKLASGRRAGAGWERSAIRWAPLNVPLQRRLQTLVVLWHTMSIPVLTTIFLALCAIPIAWPLVIPYLVYMLIYSDEATSGTLSRRSSRFRRSKIWSLFASYFPARLHRTVKLEPTRKYIFGYHPHGIISHGAFAAFGTEALGFSELYPGITNSLLTLDSNFRLPFYRDYALALGLASVSRESIENLLSKGGADGSGMGRAVTIVVGGAKESLDAQPYTLRLVLNSRKGFVKLAIRVGADLVPILAFGENELYDQVDSEEHAWIHKFQMLVKKVMGFTVPLFHARGVFNYDVGLMPYRRPVNIVVGRPVKVVQQGGKDGKVDEAYLDEVHRLYVDELKRLWESYKDTFAQERQGELEIIE
;
A
#
# COMPACT_ATOMS: atom_id res chain seq x y z
N MET A 1 -25.42 -32.08 -66.51
CA MET A 1 -25.94 -31.26 -65.39
C MET A 1 -24.77 -30.86 -64.53
N SER A 2 -24.21 -29.67 -64.76
CA SER A 2 -23.06 -29.16 -64.02
C SER A 2 -23.56 -28.32 -62.85
N ALA A 3 -23.14 -28.68 -61.65
CA ALA A 3 -23.62 -28.16 -60.39
C ALA A 3 -23.22 -26.68 -60.19
N ALA A 4 -24.18 -25.89 -59.71
CA ALA A 4 -23.95 -24.54 -59.22
C ALA A 4 -23.08 -24.60 -57.96
N VAL A 5 -21.85 -24.08 -58.04
CA VAL A 5 -21.02 -23.79 -56.87
C VAL A 5 -21.45 -22.43 -56.34
N GLY A 6 -22.13 -22.42 -55.19
CA GLY A 6 -22.49 -21.20 -54.48
C GLY A 6 -21.23 -20.42 -54.09
N ALA A 7 -21.23 -19.13 -54.39
CA ALA A 7 -20.18 -18.21 -53.96
C ALA A 7 -20.07 -18.20 -52.42
N PRO A 8 -18.85 -18.18 -51.85
CA PRO A 8 -18.69 -17.99 -50.42
C PRO A 8 -19.25 -16.61 -50.03
N LEU A 9 -20.09 -16.60 -48.98
CA LEU A 9 -20.55 -15.37 -48.32
C LEU A 9 -19.31 -14.58 -47.89
N ASN A 10 -19.03 -13.45 -48.55
CA ASN A 10 -17.90 -12.59 -48.22
C ASN A 10 -17.97 -12.19 -46.74
N ALA A 11 -16.89 -12.46 -45.99
CA ALA A 11 -16.76 -12.02 -44.61
C ALA A 11 -16.78 -10.48 -44.55
N GLU A 12 -17.58 -9.92 -43.65
CA GLU A 12 -17.60 -8.47 -43.47
C GLU A 12 -16.21 -7.91 -43.13
N PRO A 13 -15.83 -6.75 -43.68
CA PRO A 13 -14.55 -6.12 -43.40
C PRO A 13 -14.42 -5.81 -41.90
N SER A 14 -13.21 -6.04 -41.39
CA SER A 14 -12.83 -5.84 -39.98
C SER A 14 -12.12 -4.51 -39.71
N PRO A 15 -11.34 -3.92 -40.64
CA PRO A 15 -10.71 -2.62 -40.43
C PRO A 15 -11.74 -1.49 -40.22
N PRO A 16 -11.52 -0.56 -39.26
CA PRO A 16 -12.47 0.52 -38.97
C PRO A 16 -12.72 1.46 -40.15
N GLN A 17 -11.69 1.70 -40.97
CA GLN A 17 -11.78 2.58 -42.15
C GLN A 17 -12.66 1.96 -43.23
N GLU A 18 -12.46 0.69 -43.57
CA GLU A 18 -13.29 -0.02 -44.54
C GLU A 18 -14.75 -0.19 -44.07
N ARG A 19 -14.98 -0.40 -42.76
CA ARG A 19 -16.35 -0.45 -42.22
C ARG A 19 -17.05 0.91 -42.31
N ALA A 20 -16.33 2.01 -42.14
CA ALA A 20 -16.89 3.35 -42.33
C ALA A 20 -17.28 3.60 -43.79
N ASP A 21 -16.45 3.16 -44.74
CA ASP A 21 -16.74 3.26 -46.18
C ASP A 21 -17.98 2.45 -46.60
N HIS A 22 -18.30 1.39 -45.86
CA HIS A 22 -19.49 0.56 -46.06
C HIS A 22 -20.67 0.89 -45.11
N ASN A 23 -20.63 1.99 -44.35
CA ASN A 23 -21.64 2.36 -43.34
C ASN A 23 -21.95 1.26 -42.31
N LEU A 24 -20.96 0.44 -41.97
CA LEU A 24 -21.09 -0.63 -40.98
C LEU A 24 -20.67 -0.13 -39.57
N PRO A 25 -21.35 -0.59 -38.50
CA PRO A 25 -21.02 -0.20 -37.14
C PRO A 25 -19.61 -0.68 -36.75
N PRO A 26 -18.90 0.06 -35.86
CA PRO A 26 -17.56 -0.33 -35.40
C PRO A 26 -17.61 -1.65 -34.63
N LYS A 27 -16.70 -2.58 -34.96
CA LYS A 27 -16.58 -3.87 -34.27
C LYS A 27 -15.68 -3.75 -33.05
N SER A 28 -16.05 -4.45 -31.98
CA SER A 28 -15.19 -4.65 -30.81
C SER A 28 -13.99 -5.53 -31.17
N TYR A 29 -12.84 -5.33 -30.50
CA TYR A 29 -11.65 -6.18 -30.68
C TYR A 29 -11.93 -7.67 -30.40
N ALA A 30 -12.84 -7.95 -29.46
CA ALA A 30 -13.29 -9.32 -29.17
C ALA A 30 -14.11 -9.93 -30.33
N GLU A 31 -14.88 -9.11 -31.05
CA GLU A 31 -15.68 -9.55 -32.21
C GLU A 31 -14.82 -9.73 -33.47
N ALA A 32 -13.76 -8.93 -33.61
CA ALA A 32 -12.80 -9.04 -34.70
C ALA A 32 -11.94 -10.31 -34.60
N THR A 33 -11.69 -10.80 -33.38
CA THR A 33 -10.88 -12.00 -33.11
C THR A 33 -11.71 -13.30 -33.14
N ALA A 34 -13.00 -13.23 -32.81
CA ALA A 34 -13.91 -14.39 -32.85
C ALA A 34 -14.18 -14.94 -34.26
N ASN A 35 -14.08 -14.09 -35.30
CA ASN A 35 -14.32 -14.49 -36.69
C ASN A 35 -13.07 -14.99 -37.43
N GLY A 36 -11.92 -15.09 -36.74
CA GLY A 36 -10.63 -15.46 -37.34
C GLY A 36 -10.26 -16.95 -37.23
N SER A 37 -11.13 -17.80 -36.68
CA SER A 37 -10.78 -19.19 -36.33
C SER A 37 -11.69 -20.26 -36.93
N ASP A 38 -12.04 -20.16 -38.21
CA ASP A 38 -12.56 -21.29 -39.00
C ASP A 38 -11.47 -21.79 -39.95
N GLY A 39 -10.63 -22.67 -39.41
CA GLY A 39 -9.54 -23.34 -40.10
C GLY A 39 -9.26 -24.70 -39.44
N THR A 40 -9.99 -25.71 -39.90
CA THR A 40 -9.86 -27.17 -39.67
C THR A 40 -8.57 -27.72 -39.05
N THR A 41 -8.73 -28.52 -37.98
CA THR A 41 -8.13 -29.85 -37.66
C THR A 41 -8.43 -30.13 -36.18
N GLY A 42 -8.92 -31.25 -35.65
CA GLY A 42 -9.21 -32.60 -36.13
C GLY A 42 -9.04 -33.57 -34.95
N GLY A 43 -10.13 -33.98 -34.29
CA GLY A 43 -10.26 -35.24 -33.53
C GLY A 43 -9.76 -35.31 -32.07
N MET A 44 -10.67 -35.41 -31.10
CA MET A 44 -11.09 -36.69 -30.49
C MET A 44 -11.96 -36.44 -29.23
N VAL A 45 -13.14 -37.06 -29.24
CA VAL A 45 -14.13 -37.08 -28.17
C VAL A 45 -13.86 -38.27 -27.26
N PHE A 46 -13.89 -38.07 -25.95
CA PHE A 46 -14.21 -39.13 -25.00
C PHE A 46 -15.39 -38.68 -24.12
N GLN A 47 -16.46 -39.46 -24.23
CA GLN A 47 -17.72 -39.37 -23.52
C GLN A 47 -17.66 -40.30 -22.31
N ALA A 48 -18.09 -39.86 -21.13
CA ALA A 48 -18.44 -40.77 -20.03
C ALA A 48 -19.65 -40.23 -19.28
N ASN A 49 -20.71 -41.04 -19.35
CA ASN A 49 -22.00 -40.91 -18.69
C ASN A 49 -21.90 -41.05 -17.15
N GLY A 50 -22.86 -40.47 -16.44
CA GLY A 50 -23.16 -40.80 -15.05
C GLY A 50 -24.33 -39.99 -14.49
N ALA A 51 -25.53 -40.58 -14.53
CA ALA A 51 -26.78 -40.00 -14.05
C ALA A 51 -27.11 -40.37 -12.59
N ALA A 52 -28.06 -39.60 -12.03
CA ALA A 52 -28.81 -39.80 -10.77
C ALA A 52 -28.03 -39.46 -9.46
N SER A 53 -28.58 -38.73 -8.48
CA SER A 53 -29.95 -38.77 -7.94
C SER A 53 -30.30 -37.48 -7.16
N LEU A 54 -31.58 -37.10 -7.20
CA LEU A 54 -32.20 -36.07 -6.36
C LEU A 54 -32.34 -36.58 -4.92
N ASN A 55 -31.95 -35.76 -3.94
CA ASN A 55 -32.55 -35.79 -2.61
C ASN A 55 -32.53 -34.37 -2.01
N ASN A 56 -33.71 -33.99 -1.55
CA ASN A 56 -34.10 -32.65 -1.13
C ASN A 56 -34.17 -32.63 0.40
N VAL A 57 -33.38 -31.79 1.09
CA VAL A 57 -33.62 -31.42 2.50
C VAL A 57 -33.19 -29.97 2.74
N ASN A 58 -34.13 -29.16 3.19
CA ASN A 58 -34.06 -27.75 3.58
C ASN A 58 -33.09 -27.46 4.74
N GLY A 59 -32.47 -26.26 4.76
CA GLY A 59 -32.09 -25.61 6.02
C GLY A 59 -30.84 -24.71 6.02
N SER A 60 -31.07 -23.40 5.99
CA SER A 60 -30.11 -22.28 6.15
C SER A 60 -29.29 -21.90 4.90
N THR A 61 -29.77 -20.84 4.22
CA THR A 61 -29.02 -20.06 3.25
C THR A 61 -27.86 -19.34 3.95
N LYS A 62 -26.73 -20.02 4.08
CA LYS A 62 -25.44 -19.33 4.08
C LYS A 62 -25.18 -18.89 2.65
N VAL A 63 -25.16 -17.58 2.42
CA VAL A 63 -24.75 -17.00 1.15
C VAL A 63 -23.31 -17.46 0.89
N ASN A 64 -23.16 -18.48 0.05
CA ASN A 64 -21.85 -18.95 -0.42
C ASN A 64 -21.37 -17.96 -1.47
N GLU A 65 -20.38 -17.15 -1.09
CA GLU A 65 -19.66 -16.26 -2.01
C GLU A 65 -18.90 -17.06 -3.10
N PRO A 66 -18.74 -16.49 -4.31
CA PRO A 66 -17.93 -17.09 -5.35
C PRO A 66 -16.43 -16.97 -4.99
N LYS A 67 -15.82 -18.09 -4.60
CA LYS A 67 -14.37 -18.20 -4.35
C LYS A 67 -13.68 -18.54 -5.67
N GLN A 68 -12.74 -17.70 -6.10
CA GLN A 68 -11.91 -17.97 -7.28
C GLN A 68 -10.49 -18.32 -6.82
N ASN A 69 -10.00 -19.49 -7.21
CA ASN A 69 -8.62 -19.95 -6.96
C ASN A 69 -7.67 -19.30 -7.98
N ILE A 70 -6.51 -18.83 -7.51
CA ILE A 70 -5.41 -18.30 -8.33
C ILE A 70 -4.22 -19.27 -8.22
N ASP A 71 -3.36 -19.33 -9.24
CA ASP A 71 -2.24 -20.27 -9.43
C ASP A 71 -1.30 -20.47 -8.22
N ASP A 72 -1.26 -19.52 -7.27
CA ASP A 72 -0.42 -19.57 -6.06
C ASP A 72 -1.14 -20.15 -4.80
N GLY A 73 -2.29 -20.82 -4.95
CA GLY A 73 -3.08 -21.37 -3.84
C GLY A 73 -3.78 -20.32 -2.97
N ARG A 74 -3.72 -19.04 -3.38
CA ARG A 74 -4.42 -17.92 -2.77
C ARG A 74 -5.81 -17.78 -3.38
N VAL A 75 -6.80 -17.47 -2.55
CA VAL A 75 -8.21 -17.43 -2.94
C VAL A 75 -8.74 -16.01 -2.81
N LEU A 76 -9.39 -15.48 -3.85
CA LEU A 76 -10.16 -14.23 -3.73
C LEU A 76 -11.47 -14.51 -3.01
N TYR A 77 -11.83 -13.65 -2.06
CA TYR A 77 -13.05 -13.76 -1.28
C TYR A 77 -13.63 -12.37 -0.93
N ASP A 78 -14.95 -12.30 -0.73
CA ASP A 78 -15.72 -11.06 -0.63
C ASP A 78 -16.33 -10.89 0.77
N LYS A 79 -15.50 -10.85 1.81
CA LYS A 79 -16.00 -10.96 3.19
C LYS A 79 -16.82 -9.78 3.70
N HIS A 80 -16.56 -8.58 3.18
CA HIS A 80 -17.15 -7.35 3.71
C HIS A 80 -18.13 -6.76 2.69
N ILE A 81 -19.38 -6.63 3.12
CA ILE A 81 -20.43 -5.93 2.38
C ILE A 81 -20.72 -4.63 3.13
N SER A 82 -20.59 -3.49 2.47
CA SER A 82 -20.95 -2.19 3.06
C SER A 82 -22.46 -2.14 3.32
N HIS A 83 -22.89 -1.18 4.14
CA HIS A 83 -24.33 -0.95 4.37
C HIS A 83 -25.09 -0.61 3.06
N ASN A 84 -24.37 -0.14 2.03
CA ASN A 84 -24.90 0.15 0.69
C ASN A 84 -24.86 -1.05 -0.26
N GLY A 85 -24.48 -2.24 0.21
CA GLY A 85 -24.41 -3.46 -0.60
C GLY A 85 -23.13 -3.61 -1.44
N GLU A 86 -22.16 -2.70 -1.31
CA GLU A 86 -20.88 -2.82 -2.02
C GLU A 86 -20.00 -3.90 -1.39
N LYS A 87 -19.40 -4.74 -2.23
CA LYS A 87 -18.54 -5.84 -1.79
C LYS A 87 -17.07 -5.45 -1.85
N LEU A 88 -16.31 -5.85 -0.83
CA LEU A 88 -14.86 -5.75 -0.82
C LEU A 88 -14.24 -7.10 -1.13
N THR A 89 -13.52 -7.17 -2.26
CA THR A 89 -12.72 -8.35 -2.60
C THR A 89 -11.32 -8.24 -1.98
N SER A 90 -10.86 -9.28 -1.29
CA SER A 90 -9.48 -9.36 -0.78
C SER A 90 -8.90 -10.76 -0.98
N ILE A 91 -7.60 -10.91 -0.72
CA ILE A 91 -6.92 -12.22 -0.74
C ILE A 91 -7.11 -12.94 0.61
N LYS A 92 -7.53 -14.20 0.56
CA LYS A 92 -7.84 -15.01 1.74
C LYS A 92 -6.65 -15.05 2.69
N PRO A 93 -6.85 -14.80 3.99
CA PRO A 93 -5.85 -15.06 5.01
C PRO A 93 -5.36 -16.50 4.94
N ASP A 94 -4.05 -16.69 5.08
CA ASP A 94 -3.50 -17.98 5.50
C ASP A 94 -4.00 -18.30 6.94
N GLU A 95 -4.10 -19.58 7.30
CA GLU A 95 -4.68 -20.04 8.57
C GLU A 95 -3.96 -19.47 9.80
N THR A 96 -2.67 -19.19 9.65
CA THR A 96 -1.79 -18.62 10.68
C THR A 96 -2.05 -17.14 10.98
N TYR A 97 -2.88 -16.46 10.20
CA TYR A 97 -3.19 -15.02 10.35
C TYR A 97 -3.99 -14.68 11.62
N GLY A 98 -4.80 -15.61 12.11
CA GLY A 98 -5.70 -15.38 13.25
C GLY A 98 -5.02 -15.31 14.62
N ASP A 99 -3.79 -15.81 14.74
CA ASP A 99 -3.12 -15.95 16.04
C ASP A 99 -2.55 -14.64 16.60
N GLY A 100 -2.43 -13.59 15.77
CA GLY A 100 -2.10 -12.25 16.22
C GLY A 100 -3.18 -11.60 17.09
N ARG A 101 -4.45 -11.97 16.91
CA ARG A 101 -5.60 -11.38 17.64
C ARG A 101 -5.86 -11.98 19.03
N LYS A 102 -5.46 -13.23 19.28
CA LYS A 102 -5.90 -13.99 20.47
C LYS A 102 -5.18 -13.62 21.77
N HIS A 103 -4.02 -12.98 21.72
CA HIS A 103 -3.18 -12.76 22.90
C HIS A 103 -3.17 -11.34 23.47
N ASP A 104 -3.65 -10.34 22.73
CA ASP A 104 -3.68 -8.94 23.20
C ASP A 104 -5.07 -8.55 23.79
N THR A 105 -6.09 -9.41 23.65
CA THR A 105 -7.48 -9.17 24.13
C THR A 105 -7.77 -9.59 25.57
N LYS A 106 -6.77 -9.95 26.41
CA LYS A 106 -7.02 -10.07 27.85
C LYS A 106 -7.12 -8.66 28.45
N PRO A 107 -8.30 -8.18 28.88
CA PRO A 107 -8.39 -6.93 29.61
C PRO A 107 -7.83 -7.21 31.01
N THR A 108 -6.69 -6.63 31.36
CA THR A 108 -6.25 -6.62 32.75
C THR A 108 -7.16 -5.66 33.52
N THR A 109 -8.07 -6.25 34.29
CA THR A 109 -8.90 -5.62 35.31
C THR A 109 -8.19 -4.46 35.98
N LYS A 110 -8.78 -3.25 35.91
CA LYS A 110 -8.43 -2.14 36.81
C LYS A 110 -8.56 -2.66 38.24
N ALA A 111 -7.45 -2.84 38.94
CA ALA A 111 -7.46 -3.15 40.35
C ALA A 111 -8.12 -1.96 41.07
N LYS A 112 -9.28 -2.20 41.69
CA LYS A 112 -9.94 -1.27 42.60
C LYS A 112 -8.92 -0.81 43.65
N GLY A 113 -8.84 0.51 43.82
CA GLY A 113 -7.98 1.15 44.81
C GLY A 113 -8.21 0.56 46.20
N ARG A 114 -7.12 0.19 46.86
CA ARG A 114 -7.09 -0.06 48.29
C ARG A 114 -6.42 1.16 48.92
N THR A 115 -7.22 1.96 49.59
CA THR A 115 -6.80 3.06 50.44
C THR A 115 -5.91 2.53 51.56
N GLY A 116 -4.74 3.16 51.72
CA GLY A 116 -3.80 2.86 52.79
C GLY A 116 -2.83 4.02 52.93
N ASN A 117 -3.07 4.86 53.95
CA ASN A 117 -2.22 5.98 54.35
C ASN A 117 -0.77 5.55 54.56
N LYS A 118 0.17 6.31 53.99
CA LYS A 118 1.47 6.60 54.62
C LYS A 118 2.10 7.82 53.98
N GLU A 119 2.28 8.85 54.81
CA GLU A 119 3.02 10.07 54.55
C GLU A 119 4.53 9.82 54.42
N ASP A 120 5.15 10.70 53.62
CA ASP A 120 6.53 11.17 53.58
C ASP A 120 7.70 10.21 53.36
N ALA A 121 8.30 10.35 52.17
CA ALA A 121 9.72 10.70 52.02
C ALA A 121 9.99 11.13 50.57
N ASP A 122 10.27 12.41 50.39
CA ASP A 122 10.86 13.00 49.19
C ASP A 122 12.27 12.42 48.95
N ASN A 123 12.46 11.70 47.83
CA ASN A 123 13.71 11.70 47.06
C ASN A 123 13.65 10.77 45.84
N GLY A 124 13.94 11.33 44.66
CA GLY A 124 14.48 10.56 43.53
C GLY A 124 13.48 10.03 42.50
N LYS A 125 12.59 10.87 41.95
CA LYS A 125 12.00 10.60 40.63
C LYS A 125 13.05 10.93 39.56
N LEU A 126 13.69 9.89 39.01
CA LEU A 126 14.48 10.04 37.79
C LEU A 126 13.54 10.24 36.59
N ALA A 127 13.95 10.99 35.58
CA ALA A 127 13.17 11.30 34.38
C ALA A 127 12.66 10.07 33.58
N SER A 128 13.07 8.85 33.95
CA SER A 128 12.59 7.58 33.39
C SER A 128 11.46 6.92 34.19
N GLY A 129 10.89 7.60 35.20
CA GLY A 129 9.81 7.05 36.05
C GLY A 129 10.27 5.96 37.03
N ARG A 130 11.58 5.74 37.19
CA ARG A 130 12.15 4.74 38.11
C ARG A 130 12.36 5.32 39.50
N ARG A 131 12.02 4.54 40.53
CA ARG A 131 12.45 4.75 41.92
C ARG A 131 13.64 3.84 42.22
N ALA A 132 14.69 4.38 42.82
CA ALA A 132 15.85 3.59 43.23
C ALA A 132 15.43 2.53 44.26
N GLY A 133 15.82 1.27 44.05
CA GLY A 133 15.56 0.16 44.99
C GLY A 133 14.30 -0.68 44.73
N ALA A 134 13.51 -0.42 43.67
CA ALA A 134 12.40 -1.30 43.30
C ALA A 134 12.87 -2.45 42.39
N GLY A 135 12.59 -3.71 42.77
CA GLY A 135 12.86 -4.91 41.98
C GLY A 135 12.15 -4.92 40.62
N TRP A 136 12.63 -5.75 39.69
CA TRP A 136 12.18 -5.81 38.29
C TRP A 136 10.67 -6.02 38.13
N GLU A 137 10.03 -6.70 39.08
CA GLU A 137 8.57 -6.89 39.14
C GLU A 137 7.75 -5.61 39.34
N ARG A 138 8.37 -4.48 39.71
CA ARG A 138 7.69 -3.19 39.94
C ARG A 138 8.16 -2.08 39.00
N SER A 139 8.79 -2.40 37.87
CA SER A 139 9.05 -1.37 36.85
C SER A 139 7.74 -0.91 36.19
N ALA A 140 7.55 0.40 36.05
CA ALA A 140 6.45 0.99 35.28
C ALA A 140 6.44 0.56 33.79
N ILE A 141 7.54 -0.05 33.34
CA ILE A 141 7.75 -0.62 32.02
C ILE A 141 7.35 -2.10 32.05
N ARG A 142 6.36 -2.47 31.23
CA ARG A 142 5.92 -3.84 31.01
C ARG A 142 6.86 -4.53 30.03
N TRP A 143 7.54 -5.57 30.49
CA TRP A 143 8.48 -6.35 29.67
C TRP A 143 7.77 -7.44 28.86
N ALA A 144 8.34 -7.80 27.70
CA ALA A 144 7.86 -8.95 26.93
C ALA A 144 8.02 -10.25 27.73
N PRO A 145 6.99 -11.13 27.81
CA PRO A 145 7.15 -12.42 28.48
C PRO A 145 8.23 -13.24 27.77
N LEU A 146 9.00 -14.04 28.53
CA LEU A 146 10.05 -14.90 27.96
C LEU A 146 9.48 -15.98 27.00
N ASN A 147 8.20 -16.33 27.15
CA ASN A 147 7.50 -17.32 26.33
C ASN A 147 6.66 -16.70 25.19
N VAL A 148 7.31 -15.93 24.30
CA VAL A 148 6.69 -15.45 23.05
C VAL A 148 6.98 -16.45 21.92
N PRO A 149 5.96 -16.92 21.17
CA PRO A 149 6.14 -17.83 20.04
C PRO A 149 7.15 -17.32 19.00
N LEU A 150 7.90 -18.24 18.36
CA LEU A 150 8.91 -17.91 17.35
C LEU A 150 8.31 -17.04 16.21
N GLN A 151 7.11 -17.34 15.77
CA GLN A 151 6.43 -16.57 14.72
C GLN A 151 6.26 -15.09 15.11
N ARG A 152 5.83 -14.78 16.35
CA ARG A 152 5.72 -13.39 16.82
C ARG A 152 7.08 -12.70 16.90
N ARG A 153 8.15 -13.43 17.24
CA ARG A 153 9.53 -12.90 17.26
C ARG A 153 10.01 -12.57 15.86
N LEU A 154 9.76 -13.45 14.90
CA LEU A 154 10.09 -13.23 13.48
C LEU A 154 9.29 -12.05 12.91
N GLN A 155 7.99 -11.93 13.21
CA GLN A 155 7.19 -10.76 12.85
C GLN A 155 7.79 -9.47 13.43
N THR A 156 8.13 -9.46 14.72
CA THR A 156 8.79 -8.31 15.37
C THR A 156 10.12 -8.00 14.66
N LEU A 157 10.94 -9.01 14.38
CA LEU A 157 12.25 -8.84 13.76
C LEU A 157 12.13 -8.22 12.36
N VAL A 158 11.18 -8.67 11.55
CA VAL A 158 10.98 -8.14 10.20
C VAL A 158 10.48 -6.70 10.22
N VAL A 159 9.52 -6.38 11.10
CA VAL A 159 9.06 -4.99 11.26
C VAL A 159 10.17 -4.10 11.80
N LEU A 160 10.95 -4.58 12.78
CA LEU A 160 12.11 -3.87 13.29
C LEU A 160 13.15 -3.63 12.20
N TRP A 161 13.45 -4.63 11.39
CA TRP A 161 14.35 -4.51 10.25
C TRP A 161 13.84 -3.44 9.28
N HIS A 162 12.55 -3.44 8.93
CA HIS A 162 11.97 -2.44 8.05
C HIS A 162 12.07 -1.01 8.65
N THR A 163 11.72 -0.84 9.93
CA THR A 163 11.81 0.46 10.61
C THR A 163 13.26 0.94 10.76
N MET A 164 14.22 0.02 10.92
CA MET A 164 15.63 0.33 11.18
C MET A 164 16.53 0.18 9.95
N SER A 165 16.00 -0.15 8.77
CA SER A 165 16.84 -0.47 7.61
C SER A 165 17.67 0.72 7.16
N ILE A 166 17.13 1.95 7.25
CA ILE A 166 17.87 3.17 6.91
C ILE A 166 19.09 3.35 7.82
N PRO A 167 18.95 3.46 9.16
CA PRO A 167 20.11 3.65 10.04
C PRO A 167 21.07 2.46 9.98
N VAL A 168 20.56 1.22 9.96
CA VAL A 168 21.42 0.03 9.91
C VAL A 168 22.25 -0.01 8.64
N LEU A 169 21.65 0.14 7.46
CA LEU A 169 22.39 0.08 6.19
C LEU A 169 23.34 1.26 6.03
N THR A 170 22.96 2.43 6.52
CA THR A 170 23.83 3.63 6.51
C THR A 170 25.02 3.44 7.44
N THR A 171 24.83 2.89 8.65
CA THR A 171 25.92 2.59 9.57
C THR A 171 26.87 1.53 9.00
N ILE A 172 26.34 0.47 8.37
CA ILE A 172 27.16 -0.54 7.70
C ILE A 172 28.01 0.12 6.60
N PHE A 173 27.41 0.96 5.77
CA PHE A 173 28.14 1.70 4.74
C PHE A 173 29.26 2.57 5.32
N LEU A 174 28.96 3.37 6.35
CA LEU A 174 29.96 4.22 7.01
C LEU A 174 31.10 3.40 7.63
N ALA A 175 30.78 2.24 8.22
CA ALA A 175 31.79 1.32 8.74
C ALA A 175 32.69 0.77 7.63
N LEU A 176 32.13 0.42 6.46
CA LEU A 176 32.95 -0.01 5.31
C LEU A 176 33.83 1.12 4.76
N CYS A 177 33.35 2.37 4.76
CA CYS A 177 34.18 3.52 4.41
C CYS A 177 35.39 3.69 5.35
N ALA A 178 35.25 3.32 6.62
CA ALA A 178 36.33 3.38 7.60
C ALA A 178 37.37 2.24 7.46
N ILE A 179 37.13 1.24 6.61
CA ILE A 179 38.00 0.08 6.41
C ILE A 179 38.69 0.21 5.03
N PRO A 180 39.99 0.56 4.95
CA PRO A 180 40.68 0.78 3.67
C PRO A 180 40.66 -0.43 2.73
N ILE A 181 40.64 -1.65 3.28
CA ILE A 181 40.55 -2.90 2.51
C ILE A 181 39.22 -2.98 1.71
N ALA A 182 38.16 -2.32 2.16
CA ALA A 182 36.87 -2.29 1.45
C ALA A 182 36.81 -1.24 0.33
N TRP A 183 37.76 -0.29 0.27
CA TRP A 183 37.74 0.82 -0.69
C TRP A 183 37.72 0.42 -2.16
N PRO A 184 38.41 -0.66 -2.60
CA PRO A 184 38.30 -1.14 -3.97
C PRO A 184 36.88 -1.52 -4.40
N LEU A 185 35.97 -1.78 -3.45
CA LEU A 185 34.55 -2.02 -3.73
C LEU A 185 33.70 -0.76 -3.49
N VAL A 186 33.97 -0.04 -2.40
CA VAL A 186 33.19 1.14 -2.00
C VAL A 186 33.35 2.30 -2.99
N ILE A 187 34.57 2.58 -3.45
CA ILE A 187 34.84 3.73 -4.34
C ILE A 187 34.14 3.54 -5.71
N PRO A 188 34.29 2.41 -6.42
CA PRO A 188 33.57 2.21 -7.68
C PRO A 188 32.05 2.23 -7.50
N TYR A 189 31.55 1.67 -6.40
CA TYR A 189 30.12 1.71 -6.08
C TYR A 189 29.61 3.14 -5.89
N LEU A 190 30.35 4.00 -5.18
CA LEU A 190 29.99 5.41 -5.00
C LEU A 190 30.06 6.20 -6.31
N VAL A 191 31.09 5.97 -7.13
CA VAL A 191 31.21 6.60 -8.45
C VAL A 191 30.03 6.21 -9.32
N TYR A 192 29.67 4.93 -9.38
CA TYR A 192 28.48 4.45 -10.09
C TYR A 192 27.21 5.12 -9.57
N MET A 193 27.02 5.12 -8.25
CA MET A 193 25.83 5.67 -7.60
C MET A 193 25.67 7.17 -7.85
N LEU A 194 26.74 7.96 -7.74
CA LEU A 194 26.66 9.42 -7.78
C LEU A 194 26.70 9.98 -9.20
N ILE A 195 27.37 9.31 -10.13
CA ILE A 195 27.61 9.84 -11.49
C ILE A 195 26.67 9.19 -12.52
N TYR A 196 26.35 7.91 -12.37
CA TYR A 196 25.70 7.14 -13.44
C TYR A 196 24.28 6.67 -13.10
N SER A 197 23.93 6.52 -11.83
CA SER A 197 22.67 5.92 -11.42
C SER A 197 21.50 6.92 -11.45
N ASP A 198 20.67 6.84 -12.49
CA ASP A 198 19.34 7.47 -12.57
C ASP A 198 18.19 6.48 -12.25
N GLU A 199 18.51 5.31 -11.68
CA GLU A 199 17.59 4.17 -11.53
C GLU A 199 16.28 4.51 -10.78
N ALA A 200 16.32 5.47 -9.86
CA ALA A 200 15.18 5.91 -9.07
C ALA A 200 14.18 6.80 -9.83
N THR A 201 14.61 7.38 -10.97
CA THR A 201 13.81 8.31 -11.79
C THR A 201 13.62 7.83 -13.22
N SER A 202 14.44 6.89 -13.72
CA SER A 202 14.45 6.47 -15.13
C SER A 202 13.14 5.86 -15.64
N GLY A 203 12.34 5.28 -14.74
CA GLY A 203 11.05 4.64 -15.04
C GLY A 203 11.14 3.16 -15.45
N THR A 204 12.35 2.63 -15.68
CA THR A 204 12.57 1.28 -16.24
C THR A 204 12.29 0.16 -15.24
N LEU A 205 12.41 0.43 -13.94
CA LEU A 205 12.33 -0.57 -12.85
C LEU A 205 13.33 -1.73 -13.02
N SER A 206 14.49 -1.50 -13.65
CA SER A 206 15.51 -2.53 -13.92
C SER A 206 15.96 -3.31 -12.67
N ARG A 207 15.98 -2.66 -11.51
CA ARG A 207 16.40 -3.24 -10.22
C ARG A 207 15.29 -3.92 -9.45
N ARG A 208 14.03 -3.80 -9.88
CA ARG A 208 12.88 -4.39 -9.18
C ARG A 208 12.97 -5.91 -9.19
N SER A 209 12.94 -6.52 -8.01
CA SER A 209 13.00 -7.96 -7.84
C SER A 209 11.64 -8.53 -7.45
N SER A 210 10.96 -9.17 -8.40
CA SER A 210 9.70 -9.88 -8.14
C SER A 210 9.87 -10.98 -7.08
N ARG A 211 11.01 -11.68 -7.08
CA ARG A 211 11.33 -12.69 -6.07
C ARG A 211 11.42 -12.08 -4.67
N PHE A 212 12.07 -10.93 -4.54
CA PHE A 212 12.19 -10.27 -3.24
C PHE A 212 10.82 -9.81 -2.74
N ARG A 213 10.03 -9.16 -3.58
CA ARG A 213 8.67 -8.67 -3.24
C ARG A 213 7.68 -9.80 -2.90
N ARG A 214 7.82 -11.00 -3.49
CA ARG A 214 7.01 -12.20 -3.22
C ARG A 214 7.52 -13.06 -2.07
N SER A 215 8.66 -12.71 -1.46
CA SER A 215 9.25 -13.55 -0.41
C SER A 215 8.37 -13.62 0.85
N LYS A 216 8.42 -14.76 1.54
CA LYS A 216 7.61 -15.03 2.74
C LYS A 216 7.90 -14.09 3.93
N ILE A 217 9.01 -13.35 3.87
CA ILE A 217 9.34 -12.35 4.90
C ILE A 217 8.26 -11.26 4.98
N TRP A 218 7.67 -10.87 3.84
CA TRP A 218 6.64 -9.84 3.81
C TRP A 218 5.30 -10.33 4.34
N SER A 219 5.03 -11.64 4.27
CA SER A 219 3.88 -12.23 4.98
C SER A 219 4.02 -12.10 6.50
N LEU A 220 5.24 -12.20 7.05
CA LEU A 220 5.50 -11.92 8.46
C LEU A 220 5.26 -10.44 8.79
N PHE A 221 5.73 -9.52 7.92
CA PHE A 221 5.48 -8.09 8.06
C PHE A 221 3.97 -7.77 8.10
N ALA A 222 3.21 -8.23 7.09
CA ALA A 222 1.77 -8.01 7.01
C ALA A 222 1.00 -8.65 8.18
N SER A 223 1.46 -9.80 8.67
CA SER A 223 0.84 -10.50 9.80
C SER A 223 1.13 -9.84 11.15
N TYR A 224 2.13 -8.95 11.25
CA TYR A 224 2.36 -8.16 12.46
C TYR A 224 1.23 -7.15 12.69
N PHE A 225 0.72 -6.54 11.61
CA PHE A 225 -0.34 -5.52 11.60
C PHE A 225 -1.72 -6.05 11.26
N PRO A 226 -1.94 -7.38 11.31
CA PRO A 226 -2.99 -8.03 10.52
C PRO A 226 -3.53 -7.21 9.32
N ALA A 227 -2.64 -6.89 8.38
CA ALA A 227 -2.95 -5.96 7.29
C ALA A 227 -3.77 -6.62 6.18
N ARG A 228 -4.66 -5.85 5.54
CA ARG A 228 -5.50 -6.30 4.42
C ARG A 228 -5.59 -5.24 3.34
N LEU A 229 -5.53 -5.69 2.09
CA LEU A 229 -5.83 -4.90 0.91
C LEU A 229 -7.18 -5.34 0.34
N HIS A 230 -8.08 -4.38 0.20
CA HIS A 230 -9.45 -4.56 -0.24
C HIS A 230 -9.69 -3.78 -1.52
N ARG A 231 -10.17 -4.46 -2.55
CA ARG A 231 -10.54 -3.87 -3.84
C ARG A 231 -12.05 -3.67 -3.88
N THR A 232 -12.49 -2.45 -4.20
CA THR A 232 -13.91 -2.15 -4.48
C THR A 232 -14.30 -2.48 -5.93
N VAL A 233 -13.43 -2.16 -6.90
CA VAL A 233 -13.67 -2.40 -8.33
C VAL A 233 -12.42 -2.93 -9.03
N LYS A 234 -12.62 -3.72 -10.09
CA LYS A 234 -11.53 -4.10 -11.00
C LYS A 234 -11.02 -2.85 -11.72
N LEU A 235 -9.71 -2.82 -12.00
CA LEU A 235 -9.07 -1.78 -12.79
C LEU A 235 -8.60 -2.38 -14.12
N GLU A 236 -8.67 -1.60 -15.18
CA GLU A 236 -8.30 -2.02 -16.53
C GLU A 236 -6.77 -1.94 -16.71
N PRO A 237 -6.09 -3.02 -17.14
CA PRO A 237 -4.63 -3.01 -17.32
C PRO A 237 -4.17 -2.16 -18.52
N THR A 238 -5.10 -1.59 -19.29
CA THR A 238 -4.83 -0.71 -20.44
C THR A 238 -4.81 0.77 -20.07
N ARG A 239 -4.97 1.10 -18.78
CA ARG A 239 -4.94 2.47 -18.25
C ARG A 239 -3.69 2.70 -17.41
N LYS A 240 -3.38 3.99 -17.19
CA LYS A 240 -2.34 4.46 -16.26
C LYS A 240 -3.02 4.91 -14.97
N TYR A 241 -2.38 4.67 -13.83
CA TYR A 241 -2.98 4.99 -12.53
C TYR A 241 -2.04 5.76 -11.61
N ILE A 242 -2.59 6.77 -10.92
CA ILE A 242 -2.00 7.34 -9.71
C ILE A 242 -2.90 6.97 -8.53
N PHE A 243 -2.41 6.06 -7.72
CA PHE A 243 -3.02 5.66 -6.46
C PHE A 243 -2.64 6.69 -5.39
N GLY A 244 -3.62 7.35 -4.79
CA GLY A 244 -3.37 8.28 -3.68
C GLY A 244 -3.76 7.64 -2.35
N TYR A 245 -2.75 7.36 -1.51
CA TYR A 245 -2.88 6.69 -0.22
C TYR A 245 -3.10 7.69 0.92
N HIS A 246 -4.12 7.39 1.74
CA HIS A 246 -4.51 8.18 2.91
C HIS A 246 -4.90 7.28 4.09
N PRO A 247 -4.62 7.64 5.35
CA PRO A 247 -3.69 8.70 5.73
C PRO A 247 -2.23 8.25 5.53
N HIS A 248 -1.28 9.17 5.62
CA HIS A 248 0.15 8.85 5.68
C HIS A 248 0.49 8.10 6.98
N GLY A 249 -0.14 8.46 8.10
CA GLY A 249 0.32 8.06 9.43
C GLY A 249 1.78 8.46 9.65
N ILE A 250 2.46 7.80 10.58
CA ILE A 250 3.87 8.18 10.86
C ILE A 250 4.81 7.67 9.77
N ILE A 251 4.74 6.38 9.41
CA ILE A 251 5.67 5.71 8.47
C ILE A 251 4.95 5.04 7.27
N SER A 252 3.62 5.04 7.23
CA SER A 252 2.82 4.41 6.14
C SER A 252 3.11 2.91 5.98
N HIS A 253 3.08 2.14 7.07
CA HIS A 253 3.33 0.69 7.06
C HIS A 253 2.31 -0.06 6.20
N GLY A 254 1.05 0.39 6.19
CA GLY A 254 0.03 -0.19 5.33
C GLY A 254 0.34 0.02 3.84
N ALA A 255 0.78 1.22 3.45
CA ALA A 255 1.18 1.51 2.08
C ALA A 255 2.35 0.61 1.64
N PHE A 256 3.35 0.43 2.52
CA PHE A 256 4.45 -0.47 2.26
C PHE A 256 3.99 -1.92 2.07
N ALA A 257 3.16 -2.45 2.99
CA ALA A 257 2.64 -3.81 2.91
C ALA A 257 1.85 -4.06 1.63
N ALA A 258 0.98 -3.12 1.24
CA ALA A 258 0.09 -3.25 0.09
C ALA A 258 0.78 -3.01 -1.26
N PHE A 259 1.63 -1.99 -1.34
CA PHE A 259 2.09 -1.44 -2.62
C PHE A 259 3.59 -1.61 -2.84
N GLY A 260 4.38 -1.75 -1.77
CA GLY A 260 5.81 -2.05 -1.83
C GLY A 260 6.12 -3.55 -1.99
N THR A 261 5.23 -4.43 -1.50
CA THR A 261 5.43 -5.89 -1.49
C THR A 261 4.28 -6.64 -2.15
N GLU A 262 4.36 -7.97 -2.25
CA GLU A 262 3.24 -8.85 -2.66
C GLU A 262 2.61 -9.58 -1.46
N ALA A 263 2.82 -9.09 -0.23
CA ALA A 263 2.29 -9.73 0.98
C ALA A 263 0.75 -9.73 1.03
N LEU A 264 0.13 -8.68 0.50
CA LEU A 264 -1.33 -8.51 0.46
C LEU A 264 -1.93 -8.89 -0.90
N GLY A 265 -1.11 -9.39 -1.83
CA GLY A 265 -1.50 -9.88 -3.14
C GLY A 265 -2.01 -8.79 -4.10
N PHE A 266 -1.24 -7.72 -4.26
CA PHE A 266 -1.58 -6.62 -5.17
C PHE A 266 -1.72 -7.13 -6.62
N SER A 267 -0.77 -7.95 -7.09
CA SER A 267 -0.80 -8.48 -8.46
C SER A 267 -2.03 -9.35 -8.73
N GLU A 268 -2.52 -10.05 -7.71
CA GLU A 268 -3.72 -10.89 -7.77
C GLU A 268 -5.00 -10.06 -7.77
N LEU A 269 -5.03 -8.93 -7.04
CA LEU A 269 -6.17 -8.01 -7.03
C LEU A 269 -6.23 -7.12 -8.28
N TYR A 270 -5.09 -6.80 -8.87
CA TYR A 270 -4.97 -5.92 -10.03
C TYR A 270 -4.08 -6.54 -11.11
N PRO A 271 -4.53 -7.64 -11.74
CA PRO A 271 -3.74 -8.35 -12.74
C PRO A 271 -3.42 -7.43 -13.93
N GLY A 272 -2.18 -7.52 -14.42
CA GLY A 272 -1.67 -6.68 -15.51
C GLY A 272 -1.28 -5.26 -15.09
N ILE A 273 -1.47 -4.87 -13.83
CA ILE A 273 -1.04 -3.55 -13.33
C ILE A 273 0.26 -3.70 -12.54
N THR A 274 1.29 -2.95 -12.95
CA THR A 274 2.59 -2.86 -12.28
C THR A 274 2.67 -1.55 -11.51
N ASN A 275 2.50 -1.62 -10.19
CA ASN A 275 2.60 -0.47 -9.29
C ASN A 275 4.01 -0.26 -8.72
N SER A 276 4.41 0.99 -8.52
CA SER A 276 5.56 1.40 -7.73
C SER A 276 5.14 2.34 -6.59
N LEU A 277 5.47 1.98 -5.34
CA LEU A 277 5.30 2.87 -4.19
C LEU A 277 6.36 3.97 -4.22
N LEU A 278 5.95 5.22 -4.08
CA LEU A 278 6.86 6.36 -4.15
C LEU A 278 7.30 6.81 -2.76
N THR A 279 8.56 7.21 -2.67
CA THR A 279 9.17 7.74 -1.44
C THR A 279 10.07 8.95 -1.75
N LEU A 280 10.51 9.64 -0.70
CA LEU A 280 11.43 10.78 -0.79
C LEU A 280 12.66 10.47 -1.65
N ASP A 281 13.05 11.42 -2.50
CA ASP A 281 14.22 11.31 -3.39
C ASP A 281 15.53 11.06 -2.60
N SER A 282 15.64 11.64 -1.40
CA SER A 282 16.78 11.49 -0.51
C SER A 282 17.08 10.04 -0.14
N ASN A 283 16.06 9.16 -0.10
CA ASN A 283 16.25 7.73 0.16
C ASN A 283 17.14 7.04 -0.88
N PHE A 284 17.13 7.53 -2.12
CA PHE A 284 17.94 6.96 -3.22
C PHE A 284 19.37 7.51 -3.24
N ARG A 285 19.67 8.49 -2.39
CA ARG A 285 21.02 9.02 -2.15
C ARG A 285 21.71 8.37 -0.95
N LEU A 286 21.03 7.46 -0.25
CA LEU A 286 21.60 6.69 0.85
C LEU A 286 22.19 5.37 0.33
N PRO A 287 23.52 5.18 0.41
CA PRO A 287 24.17 3.94 0.00
C PRO A 287 23.58 2.72 0.70
N PHE A 288 23.50 1.59 -0.01
CA PHE A 288 22.85 0.32 0.35
C PHE A 288 21.34 0.38 0.60
N TYR A 289 20.83 1.41 1.28
CA TYR A 289 19.38 1.59 1.43
C TYR A 289 18.71 1.83 0.07
N ARG A 290 19.35 2.59 -0.83
CA ARG A 290 18.87 2.75 -2.21
C ARG A 290 18.67 1.41 -2.90
N ASP A 291 19.61 0.47 -2.74
CA ASP A 291 19.59 -0.83 -3.43
C ASP A 291 18.47 -1.71 -2.86
N TYR A 292 18.24 -1.63 -1.56
CA TYR A 292 17.11 -2.27 -0.88
C TYR A 292 15.76 -1.71 -1.35
N ALA A 293 15.62 -0.38 -1.44
CA ALA A 293 14.39 0.27 -1.90
C ALA A 293 14.11 -0.04 -3.39
N LEU A 294 15.13 0.06 -4.25
CA LEU A 294 15.02 -0.26 -5.67
C LEU A 294 14.69 -1.74 -5.91
N ALA A 295 15.24 -2.66 -5.11
CA ALA A 295 14.90 -4.09 -5.17
C ALA A 295 13.41 -4.36 -4.89
N LEU A 296 12.79 -3.53 -4.04
CA LEU A 296 11.35 -3.56 -3.78
C LEU A 296 10.51 -2.85 -4.86
N GLY A 297 11.16 -2.22 -5.84
CA GLY A 297 10.49 -1.45 -6.88
C GLY A 297 9.94 -0.11 -6.37
N LEU A 298 10.43 0.39 -5.22
CA LEU A 298 10.15 1.76 -4.80
C LEU A 298 10.86 2.74 -5.73
N ALA A 299 10.28 3.92 -5.90
CA ALA A 299 10.83 4.96 -6.76
C ALA A 299 10.70 6.36 -6.13
N SER A 300 11.37 7.35 -6.73
CA SER A 300 11.31 8.74 -6.26
C SER A 300 9.90 9.32 -6.48
N VAL A 301 9.41 10.11 -5.52
CA VAL A 301 8.16 10.87 -5.64
C VAL A 301 8.32 12.14 -6.52
N SER A 302 9.48 12.34 -7.12
CA SER A 302 9.72 13.47 -8.02
C SER A 302 8.80 13.42 -9.25
N ARG A 303 8.46 14.61 -9.78
CA ARG A 303 7.64 14.74 -10.99
C ARG A 303 8.22 13.95 -12.16
N GLU A 304 9.52 14.08 -12.38
CA GLU A 304 10.25 13.37 -13.45
C GLU A 304 10.11 11.85 -13.32
N SER A 305 10.30 11.30 -12.12
CA SER A 305 10.15 9.87 -11.88
C SER A 305 8.75 9.39 -12.19
N ILE A 306 7.72 10.13 -11.74
CA ILE A 306 6.32 9.78 -12.00
C ILE A 306 6.01 9.84 -13.50
N GLU A 307 6.44 10.89 -14.21
CA GLU A 307 6.25 11.01 -15.66
C GLU A 307 6.93 9.85 -16.38
N ASN A 308 8.17 9.50 -16.02
CA ASN A 308 8.90 8.37 -16.60
C ASN A 308 8.25 7.01 -16.29
N LEU A 309 7.82 6.78 -15.05
CA LEU A 309 7.17 5.53 -14.63
C LEU A 309 5.84 5.29 -15.34
N LEU A 310 5.12 6.36 -15.67
CA LEU A 310 3.81 6.31 -16.33
C LEU A 310 3.89 6.48 -17.86
N SER A 311 5.06 6.74 -18.43
CA SER A 311 5.25 6.87 -19.88
C SER A 311 6.12 5.78 -20.50
N LYS A 312 6.80 4.96 -19.68
CA LYS A 312 7.70 3.90 -20.14
C LYS A 312 7.28 2.52 -19.65
N GLY A 313 7.49 1.52 -20.50
CA GLY A 313 7.17 0.13 -20.21
C GLY A 313 5.66 -0.11 -20.24
N GLY A 314 5.17 -1.07 -19.45
CA GLY A 314 3.77 -1.49 -19.56
C GLY A 314 3.53 -2.41 -20.76
N ALA A 315 2.26 -2.74 -21.02
CA ALA A 315 1.88 -3.73 -22.04
C ALA A 315 2.21 -3.28 -23.48
N ASP A 316 2.21 -1.97 -23.74
CA ASP A 316 2.43 -1.36 -25.05
C ASP A 316 3.71 -0.50 -25.13
N GLY A 317 4.53 -0.52 -24.06
CA GLY A 317 5.72 0.32 -23.96
C GLY A 317 5.47 1.80 -23.63
N SER A 318 4.22 2.28 -23.68
CA SER A 318 3.82 3.68 -23.46
C SER A 318 3.31 3.97 -22.03
N GLY A 319 3.38 2.95 -21.16
CA GLY A 319 2.94 3.02 -19.78
C GLY A 319 1.59 2.36 -19.51
N MET A 320 0.96 1.66 -20.47
CA MET A 320 -0.28 0.93 -20.17
C MET A 320 -0.07 -0.12 -19.07
N GLY A 321 -0.93 -0.09 -18.05
CA GLY A 321 -0.81 -0.96 -16.89
C GLY A 321 0.25 -0.50 -15.90
N ARG A 322 0.81 0.71 -16.07
CA ARG A 322 1.69 1.32 -15.07
C ARG A 322 0.88 2.07 -14.03
N ALA A 323 1.33 1.94 -12.80
CA ALA A 323 0.76 2.60 -11.67
C ALA A 323 1.85 3.15 -10.74
N VAL A 324 1.55 4.26 -10.09
CA VAL A 324 2.34 4.75 -8.96
C VAL A 324 1.45 4.96 -7.75
N THR A 325 1.97 4.69 -6.56
CA THR A 325 1.28 5.00 -5.30
C THR A 325 1.97 6.15 -4.59
N ILE A 326 1.22 7.20 -4.32
CA ILE A 326 1.67 8.41 -3.63
C ILE A 326 0.99 8.45 -2.28
N VAL A 327 1.77 8.58 -1.21
CA VAL A 327 1.23 8.88 0.12
C VAL A 327 1.06 10.41 0.22
N VAL A 328 -0.18 10.89 0.06
CA VAL A 328 -0.45 12.29 -0.29
C VAL A 328 -0.22 13.26 0.87
N GLY A 329 -0.63 12.87 2.10
CA GLY A 329 -0.52 13.73 3.29
C GLY A 329 0.92 14.15 3.62
N GLY A 330 1.88 13.27 3.32
CA GLY A 330 3.31 13.52 3.50
C GLY A 330 3.69 13.87 4.94
N ALA A 331 4.76 14.66 5.08
CA ALA A 331 5.30 15.04 6.38
C ALA A 331 4.34 15.88 7.25
N LYS A 332 3.43 16.68 6.65
CA LYS A 332 2.47 17.50 7.43
C LYS A 332 1.49 16.60 8.17
N GLU A 333 0.89 15.64 7.46
CA GLU A 333 -0.07 14.70 8.06
C GLU A 333 0.61 13.72 9.03
N SER A 334 1.86 13.32 8.76
CA SER A 334 2.67 12.51 9.68
C SER A 334 2.94 13.19 11.02
N LEU A 335 3.08 14.53 11.01
CA LEU A 335 3.28 15.34 12.20
C LEU A 335 2.00 15.60 13.01
N ASP A 336 0.83 15.40 12.41
CA ASP A 336 -0.48 15.60 13.05
C ASP A 336 -1.23 14.27 13.26
N ALA A 337 -0.55 13.13 13.06
CA ALA A 337 -1.13 11.80 13.09
C ALA A 337 -1.52 11.39 14.53
N GLN A 338 -2.82 11.42 14.80
CA GLN A 338 -3.38 11.05 16.10
C GLN A 338 -4.23 9.76 15.99
N PRO A 339 -4.03 8.77 16.89
CA PRO A 339 -4.84 7.56 16.91
C PRO A 339 -6.35 7.86 16.96
N TYR A 340 -7.15 7.04 16.29
CA TYR A 340 -8.62 7.10 16.27
C TYR A 340 -9.22 8.35 15.62
N THR A 341 -8.38 9.18 14.99
CA THR A 341 -8.81 10.35 14.22
C THR A 341 -8.27 10.24 12.80
N LEU A 342 -8.99 10.84 11.86
CA LEU A 342 -8.63 10.79 10.45
C LEU A 342 -8.76 12.19 9.84
N ARG A 343 -7.64 12.93 9.89
CA ARG A 343 -7.53 14.29 9.37
C ARG A 343 -6.57 14.26 8.18
N LEU A 344 -7.10 14.54 6.98
CA LEU A 344 -6.36 14.43 5.73
C LEU A 344 -5.94 15.81 5.22
N VAL A 345 -4.64 16.01 5.07
CA VAL A 345 -4.05 17.21 4.47
C VAL A 345 -4.22 17.13 2.96
N LEU A 346 -5.33 17.64 2.43
CA LEU A 346 -5.72 17.39 1.03
C LEU A 346 -6.31 18.61 0.30
N ASN A 347 -6.87 19.60 0.98
CA ASN A 347 -7.51 20.76 0.32
C ASN A 347 -6.52 21.53 -0.57
N SER A 348 -5.30 21.76 -0.08
CA SER A 348 -4.23 22.44 -0.84
C SER A 348 -3.41 21.50 -1.74
N ARG A 349 -3.56 20.18 -1.61
CA ARG A 349 -2.72 19.18 -2.30
C ARG A 349 -3.23 18.85 -3.70
N LYS A 350 -3.18 19.80 -4.63
CA LYS A 350 -3.61 19.59 -6.03
C LYS A 350 -2.49 19.12 -6.97
N GLY A 351 -1.25 19.04 -6.49
CA GLY A 351 -0.08 18.70 -7.32
C GLY A 351 -0.14 17.33 -7.98
N PHE A 352 -0.58 16.30 -7.26
CA PHE A 352 -0.71 14.95 -7.82
C PHE A 352 -1.86 14.84 -8.83
N VAL A 353 -2.94 15.60 -8.62
CA VAL A 353 -4.06 15.72 -9.57
C VAL A 353 -3.61 16.40 -10.86
N LYS A 354 -2.88 17.52 -10.74
CA LYS A 354 -2.31 18.23 -11.89
C LYS A 354 -1.37 17.33 -12.70
N LEU A 355 -0.60 16.48 -12.02
CA LEU A 355 0.28 15.52 -12.66
C LEU A 355 -0.51 14.41 -13.37
N ALA A 356 -1.54 13.86 -12.74
CA ALA A 356 -2.44 12.87 -13.33
C ALA A 356 -3.09 13.39 -14.63
N ILE A 357 -3.54 14.64 -14.63
CA ILE A 357 -4.08 15.31 -15.82
C ILE A 357 -3.03 15.45 -16.92
N ARG A 358 -1.79 15.81 -16.59
CA ARG A 358 -0.72 15.94 -17.60
C ARG A 358 -0.37 14.62 -18.29
N VAL A 359 -0.30 13.54 -17.52
CA VAL A 359 0.10 12.23 -18.04
C VAL A 359 -1.07 11.36 -18.50
N GLY A 360 -2.31 11.79 -18.28
CA GLY A 360 -3.51 11.02 -18.60
C GLY A 360 -3.65 9.76 -17.77
N ALA A 361 -3.33 9.83 -16.47
CA ALA A 361 -3.50 8.74 -15.53
C ALA A 361 -4.77 8.93 -14.70
N ASP A 362 -5.54 7.86 -14.51
CA ASP A 362 -6.71 7.88 -13.64
C ASP A 362 -6.27 7.94 -12.18
N LEU A 363 -6.99 8.73 -11.37
CA LEU A 363 -6.72 8.84 -9.95
C LEU A 363 -7.51 7.78 -9.20
N VAL A 364 -6.83 7.01 -8.34
CA VAL A 364 -7.48 5.99 -7.52
C VAL A 364 -7.31 6.36 -6.04
N PRO A 365 -8.37 6.83 -5.37
CA PRO A 365 -8.31 7.12 -3.94
C PRO A 365 -8.18 5.82 -3.13
N ILE A 366 -7.31 5.82 -2.13
CA ILE A 366 -7.16 4.71 -1.20
C ILE A 366 -7.32 5.26 0.21
N LEU A 367 -8.12 4.58 1.02
CA LEU A 367 -8.29 4.88 2.43
C LEU A 367 -7.88 3.70 3.32
N ALA A 368 -6.93 3.93 4.22
CA ALA A 368 -6.37 2.95 5.14
C ALA A 368 -6.87 3.21 6.56
N PHE A 369 -7.76 2.34 7.02
CA PHE A 369 -8.25 2.33 8.39
C PHE A 369 -7.23 1.61 9.29
N GLY A 370 -6.85 2.21 10.42
CA GLY A 370 -5.89 1.62 11.35
C GLY A 370 -4.45 2.12 11.24
N GLU A 371 -4.14 2.97 10.23
CA GLU A 371 -2.77 3.44 9.98
C GLU A 371 -2.29 4.43 11.05
N ASN A 372 -3.15 5.35 11.52
CA ASN A 372 -2.80 6.33 12.56
C ASN A 372 -2.66 5.67 13.93
N GLU A 373 -3.28 4.51 14.13
CA GLU A 373 -3.29 3.76 15.38
C GLU A 373 -1.98 2.97 15.61
N LEU A 374 -1.07 2.95 14.64
CA LEU A 374 0.19 2.19 14.73
C LEU A 374 1.22 2.81 15.66
N TYR A 375 1.08 4.08 16.00
CA TYR A 375 1.99 4.81 16.87
C TYR A 375 1.22 5.81 17.73
N ASP A 376 1.76 6.14 18.90
CA ASP A 376 1.33 7.34 19.62
C ASP A 376 2.34 8.45 19.30
N GLN A 377 1.82 9.63 18.97
CA GLN A 377 2.66 10.78 18.70
C GLN A 377 2.91 11.55 20.00
N VAL A 378 4.17 11.96 20.21
CA VAL A 378 4.47 12.88 21.31
C VAL A 378 4.08 14.27 20.84
N ASP A 379 3.21 14.94 21.59
CA ASP A 379 2.82 16.30 21.28
C ASP A 379 4.05 17.21 21.31
N SER A 380 4.41 17.74 20.14
CA SER A 380 5.59 18.59 19.98
C SER A 380 5.40 19.99 20.58
N GLU A 381 4.16 20.40 20.85
CA GLU A 381 3.86 21.69 21.47
C GLU A 381 4.33 21.76 22.94
N GLU A 382 4.47 20.61 23.60
CA GLU A 382 4.94 20.53 24.98
C GLU A 382 6.46 20.79 25.09
N HIS A 383 7.21 20.77 23.98
CA HIS A 383 8.68 20.78 24.00
C HIS A 383 9.32 21.68 22.91
N ALA A 384 9.45 22.98 23.21
CA ALA A 384 9.99 23.99 22.28
C ALA A 384 11.39 23.70 21.68
N TRP A 385 12.26 22.97 22.40
CA TRP A 385 13.60 22.58 21.92
C TRP A 385 13.53 21.51 20.82
N ILE A 386 12.61 20.57 20.97
CA ILE A 386 12.30 19.49 20.03
C ILE A 386 11.76 20.09 18.72
N HIS A 387 10.80 21.01 18.82
CA HIS A 387 10.23 21.69 17.66
C HIS A 387 11.30 22.47 16.87
N LYS A 388 12.24 23.14 17.55
CA LYS A 388 13.38 23.83 16.89
C LYS A 388 14.30 22.87 16.15
N PHE A 389 14.59 21.69 16.71
CA PHE A 389 15.39 20.66 16.03
C PHE A 389 14.65 20.09 14.81
N GLN A 390 13.36 19.78 14.92
CA GLN A 390 12.55 19.31 13.80
C GLN A 390 12.52 20.34 12.66
N MET A 391 12.39 21.63 12.97
CA MET A 391 12.42 22.71 11.98
C MET A 391 13.80 22.87 11.33
N LEU A 392 14.89 22.62 12.06
CA LEU A 392 16.24 22.59 11.49
C LEU A 392 16.40 21.40 10.52
N VAL A 393 15.96 20.20 10.92
CA VAL A 393 15.99 19.00 10.05
C VAL A 393 15.11 19.21 8.82
N LYS A 394 13.92 19.81 8.97
CA LYS A 394 13.07 20.21 7.84
C LYS A 394 13.81 21.13 6.87
N LYS A 395 14.52 22.12 7.38
CA LYS A 395 15.24 23.12 6.59
C LYS A 395 16.44 22.52 5.85
N VAL A 396 17.14 21.56 6.47
CA VAL A 396 18.34 20.94 5.89
C VAL A 396 18.00 19.79 4.95
N MET A 397 17.03 18.95 5.34
CA MET A 397 16.75 17.67 4.67
C MET A 397 15.48 17.71 3.80
N GLY A 398 14.67 18.78 3.89
CA GLY A 398 13.41 18.91 3.15
C GLY A 398 12.25 18.11 3.73
N PHE A 399 12.47 17.35 4.82
CA PHE A 399 11.45 16.59 5.54
C PHE A 399 11.70 16.67 7.06
N THR A 400 10.63 16.60 7.85
CA THR A 400 10.70 16.51 9.32
C THR A 400 10.73 15.07 9.75
N VAL A 401 11.49 14.76 10.81
CA VAL A 401 11.38 13.46 11.50
C VAL A 401 10.33 13.63 12.60
N PRO A 402 9.17 12.94 12.52
CA PRO A 402 8.21 12.95 13.60
C PRO A 402 8.86 12.33 14.84
N LEU A 403 8.62 12.91 16.01
CA LEU A 403 8.99 12.29 17.28
C LEU A 403 7.80 11.49 17.77
N PHE A 404 7.96 10.18 17.77
CA PHE A 404 6.90 9.25 18.14
C PHE A 404 7.44 8.25 19.15
N HIS A 405 6.55 7.78 20.02
CA HIS A 405 6.82 6.62 20.84
C HIS A 405 5.82 5.53 20.50
N ALA A 406 6.30 4.30 20.49
CA ALA A 406 5.45 3.14 20.54
C ALA A 406 6.17 2.09 21.39
N ARG A 407 6.25 0.86 20.92
CA ARG A 407 6.77 -0.26 21.67
C ARG A 407 8.30 -0.31 21.66
N GLY A 408 8.91 -0.75 22.75
CA GLY A 408 10.30 -1.21 22.76
C GLY A 408 10.49 -2.55 22.05
N VAL A 409 11.73 -2.85 21.64
CA VAL A 409 12.07 -4.21 21.17
C VAL A 409 11.86 -5.23 22.31
N PHE A 410 12.20 -4.84 23.55
CA PHE A 410 12.10 -5.68 24.74
C PHE A 410 10.99 -5.28 25.73
N ASN A 411 10.36 -4.12 25.55
CA ASN A 411 9.32 -3.61 26.45
C ASN A 411 8.08 -3.13 25.68
N TYR A 412 6.94 -2.94 26.36
CA TYR A 412 5.66 -2.55 25.75
C TYR A 412 5.40 -1.04 25.70
N ASP A 413 6.16 -0.23 26.43
CA ASP A 413 5.74 1.15 26.74
C ASP A 413 6.67 2.23 26.16
N VAL A 414 7.90 1.92 25.71
CA VAL A 414 8.81 2.92 25.10
C VAL A 414 9.73 2.30 24.02
N GLY A 415 9.57 2.72 22.76
CA GLY A 415 10.51 2.48 21.66
C GLY A 415 9.98 2.80 20.26
N LEU A 416 10.69 2.33 19.22
CA LEU A 416 10.41 2.62 17.80
C LEU A 416 9.49 1.59 17.11
N MET A 417 9.12 0.50 17.79
CA MET A 417 8.30 -0.55 17.21
C MET A 417 6.82 -0.16 17.21
N PRO A 418 6.11 -0.22 16.07
CA PRO A 418 4.71 0.15 16.02
C PRO A 418 3.84 -0.84 16.82
N TYR A 419 2.64 -0.41 17.19
CA TYR A 419 1.62 -1.27 17.78
C TYR A 419 1.11 -2.30 16.78
N ARG A 420 0.74 -3.49 17.30
CA ARG A 420 0.13 -4.57 16.51
C ARG A 420 -1.36 -4.35 16.36
N ARG A 421 -1.75 -3.40 15.51
CA ARG A 421 -3.16 -3.09 15.24
C ARG A 421 -3.54 -3.41 13.80
N PRO A 422 -4.79 -3.86 13.53
CA PRO A 422 -5.27 -4.15 12.19
C PRO A 422 -5.18 -2.93 11.26
N VAL A 423 -4.68 -3.12 10.04
CA VAL A 423 -4.71 -2.09 8.98
C VAL A 423 -5.53 -2.59 7.80
N ASN A 424 -6.66 -1.94 7.51
CA ASN A 424 -7.54 -2.29 6.38
C ASN A 424 -7.46 -1.20 5.31
N ILE A 425 -6.87 -1.54 4.18
CA ILE A 425 -6.58 -0.63 3.07
C ILE A 425 -7.64 -0.85 2.01
N VAL A 426 -8.52 0.13 1.81
CA VAL A 426 -9.62 0.06 0.86
C VAL A 426 -9.29 0.93 -0.35
N VAL A 427 -9.20 0.29 -1.52
CA VAL A 427 -8.96 0.95 -2.80
C VAL A 427 -10.30 1.31 -3.44
N GLY A 428 -10.53 2.59 -3.68
CA GLY A 428 -11.76 3.15 -4.25
C GLY A 428 -11.85 3.04 -5.76
N ARG A 429 -12.91 3.67 -6.29
CA ARG A 429 -13.18 3.71 -7.72
C ARG A 429 -12.26 4.73 -8.40
N PRO A 430 -11.82 4.46 -9.65
CA PRO A 430 -10.98 5.39 -10.37
C PRO A 430 -11.79 6.64 -10.77
N VAL A 431 -11.23 7.81 -10.50
CA VAL A 431 -11.65 9.08 -11.13
C VAL A 431 -10.99 9.13 -12.49
N LYS A 432 -11.82 9.04 -13.54
CA LYS A 432 -11.32 9.05 -14.92
C LYS A 432 -10.79 10.43 -15.27
N VAL A 433 -9.58 10.46 -15.81
CA VAL A 433 -8.89 11.69 -16.18
C VAL A 433 -8.72 11.78 -17.68
N VAL A 434 -9.06 12.94 -18.24
CA VAL A 434 -8.76 13.32 -19.62
C VAL A 434 -7.43 14.05 -19.62
N GLN A 435 -6.52 13.60 -20.47
CA GLN A 435 -5.19 14.19 -20.54
C GLN A 435 -5.25 15.64 -21.05
N GLN A 436 -4.57 16.56 -20.38
CA GLN A 436 -4.39 17.95 -20.84
C GLN A 436 -2.92 18.36 -20.81
N GLY A 437 -2.60 19.48 -21.46
CA GLY A 437 -1.32 20.15 -21.32
C GLY A 437 -0.20 19.67 -22.24
N GLY A 438 -0.53 19.10 -23.41
CA GLY A 438 0.38 18.62 -24.47
C GLY A 438 1.80 19.24 -24.51
N LYS A 439 2.07 20.17 -25.43
CA LYS A 439 3.39 20.83 -25.52
C LYS A 439 3.56 21.99 -24.53
N ASP A 440 2.45 22.64 -24.15
CA ASP A 440 2.48 23.90 -23.39
C ASP A 440 2.42 23.68 -21.86
N GLY A 441 2.20 22.44 -21.40
CA GLY A 441 2.18 22.06 -19.97
C GLY A 441 1.05 22.66 -19.14
N LYS A 442 0.14 23.41 -19.76
CA LYS A 442 -0.99 24.10 -19.13
C LYS A 442 -2.13 23.12 -18.85
N VAL A 443 -2.57 23.13 -17.61
CA VAL A 443 -3.76 22.40 -17.15
C VAL A 443 -4.81 23.45 -16.83
N ASP A 444 -6.05 23.23 -17.28
CA ASP A 444 -7.15 24.09 -16.92
C ASP A 444 -7.42 23.98 -15.41
N GLU A 445 -7.42 25.12 -14.72
CA GLU A 445 -7.58 25.15 -13.26
C GLU A 445 -9.02 24.79 -12.85
N ALA A 446 -10.03 25.06 -13.69
CA ALA A 446 -11.40 24.64 -13.41
C ALA A 446 -11.55 23.11 -13.48
N TYR A 447 -10.98 22.50 -14.52
CA TYR A 447 -10.93 21.03 -14.63
C TYR A 447 -10.09 20.39 -13.51
N LEU A 448 -8.96 20.99 -13.13
CA LEU A 448 -8.14 20.53 -12.00
C LEU A 448 -8.98 20.45 -10.71
N ASP A 449 -9.75 21.50 -10.43
CA ASP A 449 -10.58 21.61 -9.23
C ASP A 449 -11.76 20.63 -9.27
N GLU A 450 -12.35 20.41 -10.44
CA GLU A 450 -13.37 19.39 -10.63
C GLU A 450 -12.84 17.98 -10.32
N VAL A 451 -11.69 17.60 -10.91
CA VAL A 451 -11.08 16.28 -10.69
C VAL A 451 -10.66 16.09 -9.23
N HIS A 452 -10.11 17.14 -8.60
CA HIS A 452 -9.77 17.11 -7.17
C HIS A 452 -11.02 16.93 -6.30
N ARG A 453 -12.12 17.64 -6.60
CA ARG A 453 -13.40 17.45 -5.89
C ARG A 453 -13.92 16.02 -6.03
N LEU A 454 -13.92 15.46 -7.24
CA LEU A 454 -14.35 14.07 -7.48
C LEU A 454 -13.49 13.06 -6.69
N TYR A 455 -12.18 13.32 -6.60
CA TYR A 455 -11.25 12.52 -5.80
C TYR A 455 -11.58 12.56 -4.29
N VAL A 456 -11.86 13.76 -3.76
CA VAL A 456 -12.27 13.95 -2.36
C VAL A 456 -13.63 13.30 -2.08
N ASP A 457 -14.59 13.44 -2.99
CA ASP A 457 -15.92 12.86 -2.83
C ASP A 457 -15.86 11.33 -2.78
N GLU A 458 -14.99 10.69 -3.57
CA GLU A 458 -14.78 9.24 -3.51
C GLU A 458 -14.07 8.80 -2.21
N LEU A 459 -13.15 9.60 -1.63
CA LEU A 459 -12.60 9.33 -0.29
C LEU A 459 -13.68 9.40 0.79
N LYS A 460 -14.53 10.43 0.76
CA LYS A 460 -15.67 10.56 1.70
C LYS A 460 -16.61 9.37 1.56
N ARG A 461 -16.89 8.93 0.34
CA ARG A 461 -17.71 7.74 0.09
C ARG A 461 -17.10 6.48 0.68
N LEU A 462 -15.79 6.27 0.54
CA LEU A 462 -15.08 5.14 1.16
C LEU A 462 -15.19 5.18 2.68
N TRP A 463 -14.98 6.36 3.27
CA TRP A 463 -15.14 6.56 4.71
C TRP A 463 -16.55 6.19 5.16
N GLU A 464 -17.58 6.81 4.58
CA GLU A 464 -18.97 6.53 4.94
C GLU A 464 -19.30 5.04 4.81
N SER A 465 -18.89 4.40 3.70
CA SER A 465 -19.21 3.00 3.42
C SER A 465 -18.62 2.01 4.43
N TYR A 466 -17.47 2.32 5.03
CA TYR A 466 -16.68 1.34 5.78
C TYR A 466 -16.27 1.77 7.20
N LYS A 467 -16.53 3.01 7.62
CA LYS A 467 -16.18 3.51 8.97
C LYS A 467 -16.74 2.66 10.11
N ASP A 468 -17.98 2.20 10.01
CA ASP A 468 -18.60 1.37 11.05
C ASP A 468 -18.06 -0.07 11.07
N THR A 469 -17.40 -0.50 10.00
CA THR A 469 -16.77 -1.82 9.92
C THR A 469 -15.33 -1.79 10.43
N PHE A 470 -14.54 -0.78 10.04
CA PHE A 470 -13.10 -0.75 10.28
C PHE A 470 -12.63 0.31 11.28
N ALA A 471 -13.43 1.34 11.57
CA ALA A 471 -13.15 2.41 12.51
C ALA A 471 -14.22 2.48 13.63
N GLN A 472 -14.40 1.35 14.33
CA GLN A 472 -15.38 1.22 15.41
C GLN A 472 -15.02 2.07 16.65
N GLU A 473 -13.73 2.30 16.87
CA GLU A 473 -13.20 3.08 18.01
C GLU A 473 -12.91 4.55 17.64
N ARG A 474 -13.44 5.04 16.51
CA ARG A 474 -13.19 6.40 16.04
C ARG A 474 -13.64 7.45 17.06
N GLN A 475 -12.86 8.52 17.20
CA GLN A 475 -13.17 9.68 18.05
C GLN A 475 -13.74 10.86 17.26
N GLY A 476 -13.66 10.82 15.93
CA GLY A 476 -14.19 11.82 15.03
C GLY A 476 -14.52 11.25 13.65
N GLU A 477 -15.15 12.07 12.84
CA GLU A 477 -15.40 11.77 11.43
C GLU A 477 -14.19 12.16 10.57
N LEU A 478 -14.18 11.74 9.30
CA LEU A 478 -13.15 12.13 8.35
C LEU A 478 -13.17 13.66 8.16
N GLU A 479 -12.03 14.30 8.43
CA GLU A 479 -11.81 15.72 8.20
C GLU A 479 -10.88 15.93 7.01
N ILE A 480 -11.26 16.78 6.07
CA ILE A 480 -10.38 17.24 5.00
C ILE A 480 -9.86 18.62 5.40
N ILE A 481 -8.57 18.70 5.72
CA ILE A 481 -7.90 19.90 6.19
C ILE A 481 -6.94 20.47 5.14
N GLU A 482 -6.40 21.65 5.44
CA GLU A 482 -5.59 22.50 4.55
C GLU A 482 -4.45 21.78 3.82
#